data_AF-A0A9E7E8E5-F1
#
_entry.id   AF-A0A9E7E8E5-F1
#
_cell.length_a   1.000
_cell.length_b   1.000
_cell.length_c   1.000
_cell.angle_alpha   90.00
_cell.angle_beta   90.00
_cell.angle_gamma   90.00
#
_symmetry.space_group_name_H-M   'P 1'
#
loop_
_entity.id
_entity.type
_entity.pdbx_description
1 polymer ?
#
loop_
_entity_poly.entity_id
_entity_poly.type
_entity_poly.pdbx_seq_one_letter_code
_entity_poly.pdbx_strand_id
1 'polypeptide(L)'
;MPSLSPLFHRLFLHRNPIPFPLSRSPSIRSRICTPRRNRPDICFAWAVPSVALPDLGGPPQRSFFLRCCVADRSPPWAGATMATAAGEGSAAKRFWIGSKKESVFASYTPFMVSLAAGKLDMDTFRNFIAQDVYFLKAFSHAYEMAEECSDDDDAKAAINELRKAVLDKLKVHDSVVQEWGIDPTKEIVPNPATLKYTEFLLATADGKIGGGKGAGKIVTPFEKTKVAAYTVGAMAPCIRLSAFLGKELQFHIQYEGNGHPYKKWVDTYSSASFEARASQIEELLDKLSVSLTGEELEIIEKLYHRAMELEIEFYNAQPIVQPVVVPFTKLDDATNHLAIFSDFDLTCTVLDSSAILAEIAILSAFKAGQSGTDNMSAQRLPSDMRNSWDALSRQYTEEHEQCIESLLPSEQAKAFDYESLCKNLEQLSNFEKRTNCRVIESGLLKGIHLEDIKRAGEHLVLQDGCREFFQKVLKIKEKLNVDCHILSYCWCADLIRSSFSSGSTVEHLDIID
;
A
#
# COMPACT_ATOMS: atom_id res chain seq x y z
N MET A 1 -4.79 13.85 -28.57
CA MET A 1 -3.74 13.36 -27.65
C MET A 1 -3.92 11.86 -27.52
N PRO A 2 -2.87 11.03 -27.52
CA PRO A 2 -3.04 9.58 -27.55
C PRO A 2 -3.69 9.11 -26.23
N SER A 3 -4.74 8.32 -26.38
CA SER A 3 -5.62 7.80 -25.32
C SER A 3 -4.85 6.89 -24.36
N LEU A 4 -4.69 7.32 -23.11
CA LEU A 4 -4.31 6.45 -22.00
C LEU A 4 -5.55 5.65 -21.59
N SER A 5 -5.55 4.36 -21.93
CA SER A 5 -6.51 3.36 -21.45
C SER A 5 -6.35 3.21 -19.93
N PRO A 6 -7.42 3.29 -19.10
CA PRO A 6 -7.28 3.06 -17.68
C PRO A 6 -7.14 1.55 -17.41
N LEU A 7 -5.91 1.08 -17.24
CA LEU A 7 -5.57 -0.29 -16.88
C LEU A 7 -5.03 -0.33 -15.46
N PHE A 8 -5.91 -0.59 -14.49
CA PHE A 8 -5.54 -1.06 -13.16
C PHE A 8 -6.60 -2.03 -12.58
N HIS A 9 -6.25 -3.32 -12.66
CA HIS A 9 -6.54 -4.45 -11.76
C HIS A 9 -7.79 -5.37 -11.92
N ARG A 10 -7.50 -6.68 -12.07
CA ARG A 10 -8.11 -7.79 -11.30
C ARG A 10 -7.10 -8.92 -11.07
N LEU A 11 -6.42 -8.91 -9.92
CA LEU A 11 -5.93 -10.11 -9.23
C LEU A 11 -6.66 -10.11 -7.89
N PHE A 12 -7.28 -11.23 -7.55
CA PHE A 12 -8.28 -11.41 -6.48
C PHE A 12 -9.70 -10.97 -6.85
N LEU A 13 -10.52 -11.94 -7.25
CA LEU A 13 -11.75 -12.35 -6.53
C LEU A 13 -12.51 -13.38 -7.39
N HIS A 14 -12.40 -14.65 -7.00
CA HIS A 14 -13.38 -15.69 -7.35
C HIS A 14 -14.66 -15.45 -6.52
N ARG A 15 -15.83 -15.45 -7.16
CA ARG A 15 -17.02 -16.23 -6.73
C ARG A 15 -18.19 -16.15 -7.73
N ASN A 16 -18.92 -17.26 -7.78
CA ASN A 16 -19.98 -17.65 -8.70
C ASN A 16 -21.13 -16.63 -8.91
N PRO A 17 -21.78 -16.62 -10.09
CA PRO A 17 -23.05 -15.94 -10.29
C PRO A 17 -24.18 -16.67 -9.54
N ILE A 18 -24.94 -15.95 -8.71
CA ILE A 18 -26.17 -16.43 -8.08
C ILE A 18 -27.34 -16.18 -9.05
N PRO A 19 -28.22 -17.16 -9.34
CA PRO A 19 -29.38 -16.94 -10.19
C PRO A 19 -30.49 -16.17 -9.45
N PHE A 20 -31.14 -15.26 -10.17
CA PHE A 20 -32.34 -14.54 -9.72
C PHE A 20 -33.51 -15.48 -9.39
N PRO A 21 -34.21 -15.31 -8.26
CA PRO A 21 -35.55 -15.83 -8.08
C PRO A 21 -36.61 -14.75 -8.38
N LEU A 22 -37.45 -15.03 -9.37
CA LEU A 22 -38.78 -14.44 -9.51
C LEU A 22 -39.68 -14.94 -8.36
N SER A 23 -40.27 -14.03 -7.57
CA SER A 23 -41.73 -13.97 -7.33
C SER A 23 -42.16 -13.17 -6.08
N ARG A 24 -43.20 -12.34 -6.32
CA ARG A 24 -44.39 -11.98 -5.52
C ARG A 24 -44.23 -11.38 -4.10
N SER A 25 -44.79 -10.19 -3.97
CA SER A 25 -45.23 -9.51 -2.74
C SER A 25 -46.06 -10.41 -1.81
N PRO A 26 -46.04 -10.17 -0.48
CA PRO A 26 -47.09 -9.32 0.08
C PRO A 26 -46.69 -8.36 1.21
N SER A 27 -47.47 -7.28 1.24
CA SER A 27 -47.79 -6.26 2.25
C SER A 27 -47.54 -6.46 3.76
N ILE A 28 -47.12 -5.33 4.40
CA ILE A 28 -47.50 -4.80 5.74
C ILE A 28 -46.85 -5.52 6.96
N ARG A 29 -46.05 -4.89 7.85
CA ARG A 29 -46.43 -3.84 8.82
C ARG A 29 -45.19 -3.34 9.59
N SER A 30 -45.19 -2.05 9.86
CA SER A 30 -44.30 -1.31 10.76
C SER A 30 -44.19 -1.87 12.19
N ARG A 31 -43.00 -1.80 12.79
CA ARG A 31 -42.84 -1.42 14.21
C ARG A 31 -41.48 -0.76 14.44
N ILE A 32 -41.56 0.54 14.71
CA ILE A 32 -40.54 1.39 15.34
C ILE A 32 -40.38 0.92 16.79
N CYS A 33 -39.13 0.76 17.27
CA CYS A 33 -38.76 0.94 18.68
C CYS A 33 -37.22 1.05 18.80
N THR A 34 -36.74 2.23 19.18
CA THR A 34 -35.47 2.49 19.87
C THR A 34 -35.80 3.24 21.16
N PRO A 35 -34.87 3.47 22.12
CA PRO A 35 -33.68 2.71 22.55
C PRO A 35 -33.68 2.47 24.09
N ARG A 36 -32.81 1.60 24.63
CA ARG A 36 -32.09 1.88 25.91
C ARG A 36 -30.99 0.87 26.27
N ARG A 37 -29.92 1.46 26.82
CA ARG A 37 -28.69 0.94 27.44
C ARG A 37 -28.89 -0.23 28.43
N ASN A 38 -28.07 -1.28 28.33
CA ASN A 38 -27.00 -1.66 29.29
C ASN A 38 -26.55 -3.11 29.05
N ARG A 39 -25.23 -3.34 29.12
CA ARG A 39 -24.58 -4.68 29.19
C ARG A 39 -25.03 -5.44 30.46
N PRO A 40 -24.95 -6.78 30.47
CA PRO A 40 -23.73 -7.44 30.94
C PRO A 40 -23.29 -8.67 30.12
N ASP A 41 -22.01 -9.00 30.24
CA ASP A 41 -21.39 -10.26 29.79
C ASP A 41 -22.03 -11.48 30.46
N ILE A 42 -22.15 -12.60 29.73
CA ILE A 42 -22.01 -14.00 30.19
C ILE A 42 -22.12 -14.94 28.96
N CYS A 43 -21.11 -15.81 28.80
CA CYS A 43 -21.04 -16.92 27.85
C CYS A 43 -22.12 -17.98 28.09
N PHE A 44 -22.72 -18.52 27.02
CA PHE A 44 -23.20 -19.92 27.00
C PHE A 44 -23.16 -20.50 25.58
N ALA A 45 -22.57 -21.69 25.47
CA ALA A 45 -22.49 -22.53 24.29
C ALA A 45 -23.71 -23.48 24.21
N TRP A 46 -24.35 -23.60 23.03
CA TRP A 46 -25.31 -24.66 22.66
C TRP A 46 -25.11 -24.95 21.16
N ALA A 47 -24.59 -26.12 20.77
CA ALA A 47 -25.27 -27.41 20.58
C ALA A 47 -26.30 -27.38 19.42
N VAL A 48 -25.91 -27.97 18.28
CA VAL A 48 -26.76 -28.26 17.12
C VAL A 48 -27.47 -29.60 17.34
N PRO A 49 -28.79 -29.74 17.13
CA PRO A 49 -29.44 -31.04 17.14
C PRO A 49 -29.33 -31.74 15.78
N SER A 50 -28.88 -33.00 15.83
CA SER A 50 -29.06 -34.00 14.77
C SER A 50 -30.53 -34.19 14.40
N VAL A 51 -30.82 -34.22 13.10
CA VAL A 51 -32.00 -34.89 12.54
C VAL A 51 -31.52 -35.81 11.42
N ALA A 52 -31.93 -37.07 11.50
CA ALA A 52 -31.53 -38.15 10.60
C ALA A 52 -32.65 -38.53 9.63
N LEU A 53 -32.22 -39.17 8.51
CA LEU A 53 -32.89 -40.08 7.57
C LEU A 53 -33.48 -39.50 6.25
N PRO A 54 -33.61 -40.29 5.16
CA PRO A 54 -32.94 -41.57 4.84
C PRO A 54 -32.29 -41.65 3.43
N ASP A 55 -31.54 -42.73 3.30
CA ASP A 55 -30.78 -43.30 2.19
C ASP A 55 -31.67 -43.77 1.00
N LEU A 56 -31.30 -43.40 -0.23
CA LEU A 56 -31.77 -44.03 -1.48
C LEU A 56 -30.60 -44.10 -2.46
N GLY A 57 -30.14 -45.32 -2.74
CA GLY A 57 -28.91 -45.63 -3.45
C GLY A 57 -28.93 -45.50 -4.98
N GLY A 58 -27.72 -45.37 -5.53
CA GLY A 58 -27.36 -45.46 -6.95
C GLY A 58 -25.83 -45.39 -7.15
N PRO A 59 -25.23 -46.04 -8.17
CA PRO A 59 -23.84 -46.56 -8.16
C PRO A 59 -22.75 -45.55 -8.62
N PRO A 60 -21.44 -45.87 -8.49
CA PRO A 60 -20.41 -44.88 -8.24
C PRO A 60 -19.84 -44.26 -9.51
N GLN A 61 -19.78 -42.92 -9.57
CA GLN A 61 -18.91 -42.20 -10.48
C GLN A 61 -17.61 -41.82 -9.77
N ARG A 62 -16.49 -42.28 -10.32
CA ARG A 62 -15.13 -41.90 -9.92
C ARG A 62 -14.94 -40.40 -10.12
N SER A 63 -14.91 -39.64 -9.03
CA SER A 63 -14.47 -38.25 -9.00
C SER A 63 -13.06 -38.19 -8.42
N PHE A 64 -12.12 -37.73 -9.25
CA PHE A 64 -10.81 -37.28 -8.82
C PHE A 64 -11.01 -36.00 -7.99
N PHE A 65 -10.90 -36.09 -6.67
CA PHE A 65 -10.84 -34.92 -5.79
C PHE A 65 -9.39 -34.43 -5.74
N LEU A 66 -9.08 -33.33 -6.42
CA LEU A 66 -7.95 -32.48 -6.04
C LEU A 66 -8.38 -31.65 -4.82
N ARG A 67 -7.76 -31.97 -3.68
CA ARG A 67 -7.83 -31.21 -2.43
C ARG A 67 -7.15 -29.84 -2.65
N CYS A 68 -7.92 -28.76 -2.65
CA CYS A 68 -7.38 -27.42 -2.38
C CYS A 68 -7.75 -27.05 -0.94
N CYS A 69 -6.73 -26.92 -0.10
CA CYS A 69 -6.83 -26.41 1.27
C CYS A 69 -7.23 -24.93 1.23
N VAL A 70 -8.49 -24.63 1.54
CA VAL A 70 -8.93 -23.27 1.88
C VAL A 70 -8.57 -23.06 3.36
N ALA A 71 -7.48 -22.34 3.62
CA ALA A 71 -7.22 -21.80 4.94
C ALA A 71 -8.10 -20.56 5.13
N ASP A 72 -9.14 -20.73 5.94
CA ASP A 72 -10.03 -19.71 6.44
C ASP A 72 -9.24 -18.67 7.26
N ARG A 73 -9.24 -17.40 6.84
CA ARG A 73 -8.76 -16.27 7.67
C ARG A 73 -9.72 -15.09 7.52
N SER A 74 -10.70 -15.06 8.39
CA SER A 74 -11.46 -13.86 8.75
C SER A 74 -10.61 -12.97 9.70
N PRO A 75 -10.74 -11.63 9.68
CA PRO A 75 -9.92 -10.72 10.49
C PRO A 75 -10.52 -10.52 11.89
N PRO A 76 -9.73 -10.41 12.98
CA PRO A 76 -10.27 -9.98 14.25
C PRO A 76 -9.84 -8.54 14.58
N TRP A 77 -10.81 -7.62 14.56
CA TRP A 77 -10.81 -6.45 15.44
C TRP A 77 -12.03 -6.58 16.37
N ALA A 78 -11.78 -6.91 17.64
CA ALA A 78 -12.63 -6.64 18.80
C ALA A 78 -11.92 -7.23 20.02
N GLY A 79 -11.70 -6.40 21.04
CA GLY A 79 -10.66 -6.59 22.04
C GLY A 79 -10.75 -7.84 22.92
N ALA A 80 -9.58 -8.44 23.16
CA ALA A 80 -9.25 -9.15 24.38
C ALA A 80 -7.71 -9.27 24.48
N THR A 81 -7.15 -8.69 25.55
CA THR A 81 -5.82 -8.94 26.15
C THR A 81 -4.58 -8.84 25.25
N MET A 82 -3.91 -7.67 25.34
CA MET A 82 -2.46 -7.56 25.14
C MET A 82 -1.72 -8.44 26.15
N ALA A 83 -1.44 -9.67 25.80
CA ALA A 83 -0.36 -10.48 26.35
C ALA A 83 -0.23 -11.73 25.47
N THR A 84 1.00 -12.12 25.17
CA THR A 84 1.42 -13.34 24.43
C THR A 84 1.46 -13.25 22.90
N ALA A 85 2.35 -12.39 22.41
CA ALA A 85 3.18 -12.69 21.24
C ALA A 85 4.63 -12.25 21.51
N ALA A 86 5.22 -12.72 22.62
CA ALA A 86 6.66 -12.66 22.84
C ALA A 86 7.33 -13.70 21.93
N GLY A 87 7.50 -13.35 20.66
CA GLY A 87 8.05 -14.24 19.63
C GLY A 87 9.53 -14.53 19.88
N GLU A 88 9.89 -15.81 19.80
CA GLU A 88 11.27 -16.31 19.79
C GLU A 88 12.11 -15.57 18.73
N GLY A 89 13.00 -14.69 19.19
CA GLY A 89 13.86 -13.89 18.34
C GLY A 89 14.65 -12.87 19.15
N SER A 90 15.80 -12.46 18.62
CA SER A 90 16.65 -11.46 19.26
C SER A 90 16.00 -10.07 19.32
N ALA A 91 16.45 -9.20 20.21
CA ALA A 91 15.83 -7.89 20.42
C ALA A 91 15.88 -7.04 19.14
N ALA A 92 17.05 -6.97 18.50
CA ALA A 92 17.25 -6.27 17.24
C ALA A 92 16.28 -6.76 16.14
N LYS A 93 16.15 -8.09 16.00
CA LYS A 93 15.23 -8.69 15.02
C LYS A 93 13.77 -8.32 15.30
N ARG A 94 13.34 -8.32 16.57
CA ARG A 94 11.98 -7.91 16.95
C ARG A 94 11.73 -6.45 16.59
N PHE A 95 12.66 -5.54 16.90
CA PHE A 95 12.52 -4.12 16.61
C PHE A 95 12.49 -3.84 15.09
N TRP A 96 13.33 -4.52 14.31
CA TRP A 96 13.29 -4.42 12.85
C TRP A 96 11.97 -4.93 12.27
N ILE A 97 11.48 -6.09 12.70
CA ILE A 97 10.18 -6.62 12.27
C ILE A 97 9.05 -5.65 12.66
N GLY A 98 9.12 -5.08 13.86
CA GLY A 98 8.19 -4.07 14.37
C GLY A 98 8.25 -2.74 13.61
N SER A 99 9.28 -2.50 12.81
CA SER A 99 9.48 -1.30 11.99
C SER A 99 9.28 -1.55 10.48
N LYS A 100 8.63 -2.66 10.12
CA LYS A 100 8.43 -3.06 8.71
C LYS A 100 7.61 -2.03 7.92
N LYS A 101 6.67 -1.34 8.57
CA LYS A 101 5.83 -0.34 7.90
C LYS A 101 6.67 0.87 7.51
N GLU A 102 7.53 1.31 8.42
CA GLU A 102 8.45 2.42 8.29
C GLU A 102 9.50 2.13 7.21
N SER A 103 10.07 0.92 7.18
CA SER A 103 11.05 0.55 6.14
C SER A 103 10.43 0.53 4.73
N VAL A 104 9.19 0.05 4.60
CA VAL A 104 8.44 0.14 3.34
C VAL A 104 8.15 1.60 2.99
N PHE A 105 7.76 2.45 3.94
CA PHE A 105 7.55 3.86 3.63
C PHE A 105 8.82 4.57 3.20
N ALA A 106 9.96 4.25 3.80
CA ALA A 106 11.25 4.81 3.40
C ALA A 106 11.57 4.53 1.93
N SER A 107 11.31 3.30 1.44
CA SER A 107 11.56 2.94 0.04
C SER A 107 10.65 3.65 -0.98
N TYR A 108 9.53 4.19 -0.52
CA TYR A 108 8.57 4.95 -1.35
C TYR A 108 8.61 6.46 -1.12
N THR A 109 9.64 6.98 -0.44
CA THR A 109 9.84 8.43 -0.39
C THR A 109 10.13 8.99 -1.79
N PRO A 110 9.71 10.24 -2.10
CA PRO A 110 10.00 10.86 -3.40
C PRO A 110 11.47 10.81 -3.82
N PHE A 111 12.37 10.95 -2.84
CA PHE A 111 13.82 10.81 -3.04
C PHE A 111 14.19 9.39 -3.50
N MET A 112 13.76 8.35 -2.76
CA MET A 112 14.09 6.96 -3.08
C MET A 112 13.52 6.50 -4.41
N VAL A 113 12.26 6.85 -4.71
CA VAL A 113 11.61 6.51 -5.98
C VAL A 113 12.33 7.19 -7.15
N SER A 114 12.72 8.46 -7.00
CA SER A 114 13.47 9.17 -8.04
C SER A 114 14.86 8.59 -8.26
N LEU A 115 15.54 8.21 -7.16
CA LEU A 115 16.86 7.59 -7.20
C LEU A 115 16.80 6.24 -7.90
N ALA A 116 15.80 5.41 -7.55
CA ALA A 116 15.58 4.10 -8.18
C ALA A 116 15.29 4.19 -9.68
N ALA A 117 14.63 5.27 -10.11
CA ALA A 117 14.28 5.51 -11.50
C ALA A 117 15.39 6.20 -12.32
N GLY A 118 16.58 6.42 -11.74
CA GLY A 118 17.68 7.13 -12.42
C GLY A 118 17.39 8.59 -12.77
N LYS A 119 16.32 9.17 -12.22
CA LYS A 119 15.77 10.50 -12.58
C LYS A 119 15.87 11.54 -11.47
N LEU A 120 16.46 11.17 -10.34
CA LEU A 120 16.79 12.14 -9.30
C LEU A 120 17.68 13.24 -9.89
N ASP A 121 17.47 14.49 -9.46
CA ASP A 121 18.37 15.56 -9.84
C ASP A 121 19.74 15.36 -9.17
N MET A 122 20.81 15.64 -9.92
CA MET A 122 22.17 15.41 -9.44
C MET A 122 22.55 16.38 -8.30
N ASP A 123 22.05 17.61 -8.31
CA ASP A 123 22.32 18.55 -7.23
C ASP A 123 21.54 18.19 -5.96
N THR A 124 20.33 17.65 -6.08
CA THR A 124 19.65 16.99 -4.95
C THR A 124 20.48 15.85 -4.37
N PHE A 125 21.00 14.96 -5.20
CA PHE A 125 21.82 13.83 -4.74
C PHE A 125 23.11 14.32 -4.06
N ARG A 126 23.79 15.30 -4.65
CA ARG A 126 24.96 15.96 -4.07
C ARG A 126 24.67 16.57 -2.71
N ASN A 127 23.55 17.27 -2.57
CA ASN A 127 23.12 17.84 -1.30
C ASN A 127 22.85 16.74 -0.25
N PHE A 128 22.22 15.63 -0.65
CA PHE A 128 22.03 14.48 0.22
C PHE A 128 23.36 13.92 0.74
N ILE A 129 24.33 13.68 -0.15
CA ILE A 129 25.68 13.21 0.23
C ILE A 129 26.39 14.23 1.13
N ALA A 130 26.24 15.52 0.84
CA ALA A 130 26.81 16.60 1.65
C ALA A 130 26.26 16.61 3.09
N GLN A 131 25.01 16.19 3.33
CA GLN A 131 24.45 16.08 4.68
C GLN A 131 25.03 14.89 5.47
N ASP A 132 25.55 13.85 4.79
CA ASP A 132 26.05 12.62 5.43
C ASP A 132 27.20 12.89 6.41
N VAL A 133 28.01 13.94 6.18
CA VAL A 133 29.09 14.32 7.09
C VAL A 133 28.62 14.61 8.52
N TYR A 134 27.42 15.17 8.68
CA TYR A 134 26.85 15.47 9.99
C TYR A 134 26.45 14.20 10.72
N PHE A 135 25.87 13.24 10.00
CA PHE A 135 25.57 11.93 10.53
C PHE A 135 26.84 11.20 10.93
N LEU A 136 27.84 11.13 10.06
CA LEU A 136 29.10 10.46 10.37
C LEU A 136 29.80 11.06 11.62
N LYS A 137 29.80 12.40 11.76
CA LYS A 137 30.33 13.07 12.97
C LYS A 137 29.52 12.71 14.22
N ALA A 138 28.19 12.78 14.14
CA ALA A 138 27.31 12.45 15.26
C ALA A 138 27.43 10.97 15.66
N PHE A 139 27.48 10.05 14.69
CA PHE A 139 27.65 8.62 14.92
C PHE A 139 29.01 8.31 15.54
N SER A 140 30.09 8.93 15.06
CA SER A 140 31.42 8.77 15.66
C SER A 140 31.43 9.18 17.14
N HIS A 141 30.78 10.30 17.48
CA HIS A 141 30.71 10.79 18.86
C HIS A 141 29.76 9.92 19.72
N ALA A 142 28.63 9.49 19.18
CA ALA A 142 27.72 8.60 19.88
C ALA A 142 28.38 7.24 20.19
N TYR A 143 29.17 6.69 19.27
CA TYR A 143 29.95 5.48 19.56
C TYR A 143 31.01 5.70 20.63
N GLU A 144 31.70 6.84 20.63
CA GLU A 144 32.65 7.18 21.69
C GLU A 144 31.98 7.19 23.07
N MET A 145 30.84 7.86 23.19
CA MET A 145 30.08 7.93 24.43
C MET A 145 29.54 6.54 24.83
N ALA A 146 29.09 5.73 23.87
CA ALA A 146 28.65 4.36 24.14
C ALA A 146 29.80 3.45 24.60
N GLU A 147 31.00 3.62 24.04
CA GLU A 147 32.21 2.89 24.44
C GLU A 147 32.59 3.22 25.89
N GLU A 148 32.58 4.50 26.26
CA GLU A 148 32.83 4.98 27.63
C GLU A 148 31.78 4.50 28.64
N CYS A 149 30.56 4.25 28.16
CA CYS A 149 29.43 3.79 28.96
C CYS A 149 29.33 2.26 29.04
N SER A 150 30.05 1.51 28.23
CA SER A 150 30.05 0.04 28.29
C SER A 150 31.02 -0.44 29.37
N ASP A 151 30.66 -1.48 30.13
CA ASP A 151 31.58 -2.13 31.08
C ASP A 151 32.17 -3.45 30.54
N ASP A 152 31.58 -4.03 29.49
CA ASP A 152 31.99 -5.29 28.89
C ASP A 152 33.05 -5.05 27.80
N ASP A 153 34.23 -5.67 27.95
CA ASP A 153 35.39 -5.41 27.08
C ASP A 153 35.14 -5.84 25.62
N ASP A 154 34.41 -6.93 25.42
CA ASP A 154 34.01 -7.40 24.10
C ASP A 154 33.03 -6.40 23.44
N ALA A 155 32.07 -5.85 24.20
CA ALA A 155 31.15 -4.83 23.70
C ALA A 155 31.89 -3.52 23.37
N LYS A 156 32.87 -3.12 24.19
CA LYS A 156 33.77 -1.99 23.86
C LYS A 156 34.52 -2.23 22.57
N ALA A 157 35.10 -3.42 22.40
CA ALA A 157 35.81 -3.77 21.17
C ALA A 157 34.91 -3.68 19.94
N ALA A 158 33.69 -4.22 20.02
CA ALA A 158 32.70 -4.14 18.94
C ALA A 158 32.27 -2.68 18.63
N ILE A 159 32.02 -1.86 19.67
CA ILE A 159 31.71 -0.43 19.50
C ILE A 159 32.88 0.30 18.83
N ASN A 160 34.11 0.02 19.28
CA ASN A 160 35.32 0.63 18.75
C ASN A 160 35.56 0.29 17.27
N GLU A 161 35.26 -0.96 16.85
CA GLU A 161 35.31 -1.37 15.44
C GLU A 161 34.28 -0.62 14.59
N LEU A 162 33.03 -0.51 15.06
CA LEU A 162 31.99 0.27 14.38
C LEU A 162 32.38 1.75 14.27
N ARG A 163 32.94 2.34 15.35
CA ARG A 163 33.46 3.70 15.37
C ARG A 163 34.59 3.90 14.36
N LYS A 164 35.56 2.98 14.29
CA LYS A 164 36.66 3.01 13.32
C LYS A 164 36.13 3.01 11.88
N ALA A 165 35.12 2.19 11.57
CA ALA A 165 34.50 2.17 10.26
C ALA A 165 33.87 3.53 9.88
N VAL A 166 33.24 4.22 10.82
CA VAL A 166 32.71 5.58 10.60
C VAL A 166 33.84 6.60 10.41
N LEU A 167 34.89 6.54 11.23
CA LEU A 167 36.06 7.42 11.11
C LEU A 167 36.79 7.22 9.78
N ASP A 168 36.91 5.99 9.31
CA ASP A 168 37.54 5.71 8.00
C ASP A 168 36.69 6.25 6.85
N LYS A 169 35.36 6.17 6.94
CA LYS A 169 34.45 6.87 6.01
C LYS A 169 34.63 8.39 6.06
N LEU A 170 34.77 8.99 7.23
CA LEU A 170 35.03 10.43 7.37
C LEU A 170 36.35 10.84 6.71
N LYS A 171 37.42 10.05 6.85
CA LYS A 171 38.72 10.35 6.23
C LYS A 171 38.67 10.39 4.71
N VAL A 172 37.82 9.56 4.10
CA VAL A 172 37.63 9.52 2.64
C VAL A 172 36.45 10.37 2.17
N HIS A 173 35.72 11.02 3.09
CA HIS A 173 34.54 11.81 2.77
C HIS A 173 34.85 12.89 1.74
N ASP A 174 35.94 13.65 1.92
CA ASP A 174 36.33 14.70 0.98
C ASP A 174 36.59 14.15 -0.44
N SER A 175 37.16 12.94 -0.54
CA SER A 175 37.37 12.29 -1.84
C SER A 175 36.05 11.83 -2.47
N VAL A 176 35.10 11.35 -1.67
CA VAL A 176 33.75 10.96 -2.13
C VAL A 176 32.96 12.19 -2.59
N VAL A 177 33.02 13.26 -1.81
CA VAL A 177 32.40 14.57 -2.11
C VAL A 177 32.94 15.11 -3.44
N GLN A 178 34.27 15.11 -3.61
CA GLN A 178 34.91 15.51 -4.86
C GLN A 178 34.53 14.61 -6.04
N GLU A 179 34.47 13.30 -5.84
CA GLU A 179 34.05 12.34 -6.86
C GLU A 179 32.63 12.63 -7.37
N TRP A 180 31.72 12.98 -6.48
CA TRP A 180 30.35 13.37 -6.84
C TRP A 180 30.23 14.82 -7.33
N GLY A 181 31.34 15.56 -7.42
CA GLY A 181 31.39 16.93 -7.93
C GLY A 181 30.89 17.99 -6.95
N ILE A 182 30.93 17.71 -5.65
CA ILE A 182 30.61 18.67 -4.60
C ILE A 182 31.87 19.47 -4.28
N ASP A 183 31.74 20.79 -4.18
CA ASP A 183 32.85 21.67 -3.81
C ASP A 183 33.12 21.56 -2.29
N PRO A 184 34.28 21.01 -1.88
CA PRO A 184 34.61 20.82 -0.47
C PRO A 184 34.85 22.15 0.27
N THR A 185 34.99 23.26 -0.45
CA THR A 185 35.20 24.59 0.14
C THR A 185 33.90 25.31 0.49
N LYS A 186 32.75 24.84 -0.02
CA LYS A 186 31.45 25.39 0.34
C LYS A 186 31.03 24.88 1.70
N GLU A 187 30.67 25.81 2.59
CA GLU A 187 30.04 25.47 3.84
C GLU A 187 28.66 24.86 3.55
N ILE A 188 28.51 23.59 3.90
CA ILE A 188 27.23 22.89 3.87
C ILE A 188 26.51 23.30 5.16
N VAL A 189 25.22 23.62 5.08
CA VAL A 189 24.40 23.89 6.27
C VAL A 189 23.53 22.67 6.50
N PRO A 190 23.50 22.09 7.72
CA PRO A 190 22.66 20.95 7.99
C PRO A 190 21.19 21.36 7.89
N ASN A 191 20.39 20.57 7.18
CA ASN A 191 18.96 20.85 7.07
C ASN A 191 18.24 20.54 8.41
N PRO A 192 17.01 21.03 8.62
CA PRO A 192 16.29 20.83 9.88
C PRO A 192 16.09 19.36 10.26
N ALA A 193 15.90 18.45 9.29
CA ALA A 193 15.75 17.02 9.57
C ALA A 193 17.08 16.38 10.02
N THR A 194 18.18 16.74 9.38
CA THR A 194 19.54 16.33 9.75
C THR A 194 19.90 16.80 11.16
N LEU A 195 19.61 18.07 11.49
CA LEU A 195 19.80 18.60 12.85
C LEU A 195 18.96 17.82 13.86
N LYS A 196 17.66 17.68 13.61
CA LYS A 196 16.74 16.99 14.51
C LYS A 196 17.17 15.55 14.80
N TYR A 197 17.68 14.84 13.80
CA TYR A 197 18.15 13.47 14.00
C TYR A 197 19.51 13.43 14.73
N THR A 198 20.50 14.21 14.30
CA THR A 198 21.80 14.23 14.98
C THR A 198 21.70 14.69 16.44
N GLU A 199 20.83 15.66 16.76
CA GLU A 199 20.54 16.09 18.13
C GLU A 199 19.85 14.98 18.95
N PHE A 200 18.88 14.26 18.38
CA PHE A 200 18.24 13.12 19.03
C PHE A 200 19.27 12.03 19.39
N LEU A 201 20.15 11.70 18.46
CA LEU A 201 21.18 10.69 18.66
C LEU A 201 22.15 11.10 19.78
N LEU A 202 22.69 12.32 19.70
CA LEU A 202 23.64 12.82 20.68
C LEU A 202 22.99 13.00 22.07
N ALA A 203 21.72 13.43 22.13
CA ALA A 203 20.99 13.50 23.39
C ALA A 203 20.79 12.09 24.01
N THR A 204 20.49 11.08 23.18
CA THR A 204 20.38 9.69 23.63
C THR A 204 21.72 9.18 24.17
N ALA A 205 22.82 9.46 23.46
CA ALA A 205 24.17 9.10 23.89
C ALA A 205 24.60 9.79 25.20
N ASP A 206 24.14 11.03 25.42
CA ASP A 206 24.31 11.79 26.67
C ASP A 206 23.38 11.32 27.80
N GLY A 207 22.60 10.25 27.58
CA GLY A 207 21.67 9.69 28.56
C GLY A 207 20.37 10.48 28.75
N LYS A 208 20.05 11.43 27.87
CA LYS A 208 18.81 12.25 27.91
C LYS A 208 17.64 11.50 27.27
N ILE A 209 17.11 10.50 27.97
CA ILE A 209 16.02 9.62 27.49
C ILE A 209 14.72 9.96 28.23
N GLY A 210 13.65 10.25 27.48
CA GLY A 210 12.49 11.02 27.94
C GLY A 210 11.67 10.45 29.12
N GLY A 211 11.22 11.36 30.01
CA GLY A 211 10.01 11.21 30.85
C GLY A 211 10.22 10.97 32.35
N GLY A 212 11.35 10.38 32.77
CA GLY A 212 11.73 10.26 34.19
C GLY A 212 12.49 11.49 34.66
N LYS A 213 12.42 11.80 35.98
CA LYS A 213 13.16 12.92 36.62
C LYS A 213 14.58 12.98 36.05
N GLY A 214 14.89 14.11 35.39
CA GLY A 214 16.06 14.27 34.53
C GLY A 214 17.35 13.88 35.22
N ALA A 215 18.29 13.36 34.41
CA ALA A 215 19.70 13.12 34.74
C ALA A 215 19.94 13.00 36.25
N GLY A 216 19.33 11.97 36.87
CA GLY A 216 19.91 11.43 38.09
C GLY A 216 21.34 11.08 37.70
N LYS A 217 22.31 11.75 38.33
CA LYS A 217 23.75 11.56 38.11
C LYS A 217 23.97 10.06 37.86
N ILE A 218 24.41 9.65 36.67
CA ILE A 218 24.64 8.22 36.38
C ILE A 218 25.64 7.73 37.43
N VAL A 219 25.18 6.94 38.40
CA VAL A 219 25.97 6.63 39.61
C VAL A 219 26.66 5.28 39.44
N THR A 220 26.03 4.34 38.72
CA THR A 220 26.48 2.95 38.69
C THR A 220 27.01 2.53 37.31
N PRO A 221 27.98 1.59 37.25
CA PRO A 221 28.42 0.96 36.00
C PRO A 221 27.24 0.34 35.21
N PHE A 222 26.29 -0.28 35.91
CA PHE A 222 25.07 -0.82 35.30
C PHE A 222 24.21 0.25 34.59
N GLU A 223 24.03 1.43 35.19
CA GLU A 223 23.31 2.54 34.54
C GLU A 223 24.06 3.07 33.31
N LYS A 224 25.39 3.06 33.31
CA LYS A 224 26.18 3.40 32.12
C LYS A 224 25.96 2.38 31.00
N THR A 225 26.01 1.09 31.30
CA THR A 225 25.81 0.04 30.29
C THR A 225 24.44 0.15 29.61
N LYS A 226 23.40 0.61 30.32
CA LYS A 226 22.08 0.93 29.72
C LYS A 226 22.17 2.04 28.68
N VAL A 227 22.91 3.12 28.96
CA VAL A 227 23.11 4.22 28.01
C VAL A 227 23.80 3.72 26.74
N ALA A 228 24.78 2.82 26.86
CA ALA A 228 25.38 2.17 25.69
C ALA A 228 24.33 1.38 24.88
N ALA A 229 23.49 0.58 25.54
CA ALA A 229 22.40 -0.17 24.90
C ALA A 229 21.38 0.75 24.20
N TYR A 230 20.96 1.83 24.85
CA TYR A 230 20.04 2.84 24.30
C TYR A 230 20.64 3.56 23.08
N THR A 231 21.92 3.91 23.15
CA THR A 231 22.64 4.56 22.06
C THR A 231 22.73 3.64 20.85
N VAL A 232 23.18 2.39 21.06
CA VAL A 232 23.23 1.38 19.99
C VAL A 232 21.83 1.11 19.42
N GLY A 233 20.80 1.07 20.26
CA GLY A 233 19.41 0.94 19.86
C GLY A 233 18.90 2.07 18.96
N ALA A 234 19.34 3.31 19.19
CA ALA A 234 19.04 4.47 18.36
C ALA A 234 19.85 4.52 17.05
N MET A 235 20.97 3.80 16.96
CA MET A 235 21.87 3.76 15.79
C MET A 235 21.62 2.58 14.86
N ALA A 236 21.27 1.41 15.42
CA ALA A 236 20.97 0.19 14.68
C ALA A 236 20.01 0.36 13.49
N PRO A 237 18.87 1.07 13.60
CA PRO A 237 17.93 1.22 12.48
C PRO A 237 18.55 1.91 11.27
N CYS A 238 19.43 2.91 11.46
CA CYS A 238 20.07 3.62 10.35
C CYS A 238 20.86 2.67 9.44
N ILE A 239 21.71 1.84 10.05
CA ILE A 239 22.57 0.90 9.32
C ILE A 239 21.73 -0.20 8.67
N ARG A 240 20.76 -0.76 9.41
CA ARG A 240 19.89 -1.81 8.89
C ARG A 240 19.00 -1.30 7.76
N LEU A 241 18.39 -0.12 7.90
CA LEU A 241 17.57 0.50 6.87
C LEU A 241 18.38 0.79 5.61
N SER A 242 19.59 1.31 5.74
CA SER A 242 20.48 1.55 4.60
C SER A 242 20.82 0.25 3.84
N ALA A 243 21.07 -0.85 4.56
CA ALA A 243 21.31 -2.17 3.95
C ALA A 243 20.06 -2.71 3.22
N PHE A 244 18.89 -2.52 3.83
CA PHE A 244 17.60 -2.88 3.23
C PHE A 244 17.35 -2.09 1.94
N LEU A 245 17.42 -0.76 2.00
CA LEU A 245 17.20 0.12 0.84
C LEU A 245 18.21 -0.16 -0.28
N GLY A 246 19.48 -0.41 0.05
CA GLY A 246 20.49 -0.79 -0.94
C GLY A 246 20.08 -2.06 -1.71
N LYS A 247 19.58 -3.09 -1.02
CA LYS A 247 19.12 -4.33 -1.66
C LYS A 247 17.86 -4.14 -2.50
N GLU A 248 16.88 -3.38 -1.99
CA GLU A 248 15.65 -3.05 -2.74
C GLU A 248 16.00 -2.29 -4.03
N LEU A 249 16.87 -1.27 -3.93
CA LEU A 249 17.30 -0.48 -5.09
C LEU A 249 18.12 -1.30 -6.08
N GLN A 250 18.93 -2.27 -5.63
CA GLN A 250 19.72 -3.13 -6.51
C GLN A 250 18.84 -3.88 -7.51
N PHE A 251 17.67 -4.35 -7.07
CA PHE A 251 16.71 -5.03 -7.94
C PHE A 251 16.24 -4.13 -9.09
N HIS A 252 16.03 -2.85 -8.81
CA HIS A 252 15.61 -1.87 -9.82
C HIS A 252 16.76 -1.44 -10.75
N ILE A 253 17.97 -1.23 -10.23
CA ILE A 253 19.11 -0.77 -11.05
C ILE A 253 19.60 -1.82 -12.03
N GLN A 254 19.46 -3.11 -11.71
CA GLN A 254 19.81 -4.20 -12.65
C GLN A 254 19.02 -4.12 -13.96
N TYR A 255 17.85 -3.47 -13.97
CA TYR A 255 17.03 -3.27 -15.15
C TYR A 255 17.62 -2.21 -16.12
N GLU A 256 18.11 -1.07 -15.61
CA GLU A 256 18.69 -0.01 -16.45
C GLU A 256 20.13 -0.31 -16.92
N GLY A 257 20.74 -1.38 -16.40
CA GLY A 257 22.10 -1.80 -16.73
C GLY A 257 23.18 -0.87 -16.15
N ASN A 258 24.38 -0.89 -16.74
CA ASN A 258 25.55 -0.15 -16.23
C ASN A 258 25.45 1.39 -16.38
N GLY A 259 24.39 1.91 -16.98
CA GLY A 259 24.20 3.35 -17.23
C GLY A 259 23.57 4.13 -16.07
N HIS A 260 23.11 3.45 -15.02
CA HIS A 260 22.38 4.11 -13.93
C HIS A 260 23.28 5.08 -13.13
N PRO A 261 22.93 6.38 -13.02
CA PRO A 261 23.79 7.42 -12.43
C PRO A 261 24.24 7.13 -10.99
N TYR A 262 23.38 6.47 -10.21
CA TYR A 262 23.61 6.22 -8.78
C TYR A 262 24.09 4.80 -8.46
N LYS A 263 24.46 4.01 -9.47
CA LYS A 263 24.81 2.59 -9.30
C LYS A 263 25.91 2.37 -8.26
N LYS A 264 26.99 3.17 -8.30
CA LYS A 264 28.11 3.06 -7.35
C LYS A 264 27.65 3.22 -5.90
N TRP A 265 26.75 4.17 -5.65
CA TRP A 265 26.20 4.40 -4.33
C TRP A 265 25.38 3.19 -3.89
N VAL A 266 24.45 2.70 -4.72
CA VAL A 266 23.63 1.52 -4.39
C VAL A 266 24.46 0.26 -4.17
N ASP A 267 25.44 -0.02 -5.02
CA ASP A 267 26.34 -1.17 -4.88
C ASP A 267 27.08 -1.18 -3.53
N THR A 268 27.35 0.01 -2.96
CA THR A 268 28.00 0.13 -1.64
C THR A 268 27.09 -0.39 -0.52
N TYR A 269 25.83 0.04 -0.53
CA TYR A 269 24.85 -0.30 0.52
C TYR A 269 24.23 -1.69 0.34
N SER A 270 24.18 -2.21 -0.90
CA SER A 270 23.75 -3.57 -1.21
C SER A 270 24.84 -4.63 -0.98
N SER A 271 26.09 -4.21 -0.75
CA SER A 271 27.23 -5.12 -0.61
C SER A 271 27.15 -6.02 0.63
N ALA A 272 27.71 -7.23 0.51
CA ALA A 272 27.86 -8.14 1.65
C ALA A 272 28.65 -7.53 2.81
N SER A 273 29.60 -6.63 2.52
CA SER A 273 30.36 -5.91 3.55
C SER A 273 29.49 -4.95 4.37
N PHE A 274 28.48 -4.36 3.74
CA PHE A 274 27.55 -3.45 4.41
C PHE A 274 26.51 -4.23 5.21
N GLU A 275 26.02 -5.35 4.67
CA GLU A 275 25.17 -6.29 5.42
C GLU A 275 25.88 -6.79 6.68
N ALA A 276 27.16 -7.17 6.60
CA ALA A 276 27.93 -7.62 7.76
C ALA A 276 28.02 -6.54 8.86
N ARG A 277 28.10 -5.26 8.49
CA ARG A 277 28.04 -4.14 9.46
C ARG A 277 26.66 -3.99 10.11
N ALA A 278 25.59 -4.17 9.33
CA ALA A 278 24.23 -4.18 9.87
C ALA A 278 24.05 -5.33 10.87
N SER A 279 24.53 -6.52 10.55
CA SER A 279 24.54 -7.65 11.49
C SER A 279 25.39 -7.38 12.73
N GLN A 280 26.57 -6.77 12.59
CA GLN A 280 27.46 -6.47 13.72
C GLN A 280 26.80 -5.54 14.76
N ILE A 281 26.12 -4.47 14.32
CA ILE A 281 25.44 -3.57 15.26
C ILE A 281 24.21 -4.22 15.90
N GLU A 282 23.51 -5.11 15.18
CA GLU A 282 22.38 -5.86 15.73
C GLU A 282 22.81 -6.90 16.76
N GLU A 283 23.89 -7.63 16.50
CA GLU A 283 24.49 -8.57 17.45
C GLU A 283 24.96 -7.85 18.72
N LEU A 284 25.57 -6.66 18.56
CA LEU A 284 25.93 -5.80 19.68
C LEU A 284 24.70 -5.34 20.48
N LEU A 285 23.63 -4.92 19.79
CA LEU A 285 22.38 -4.54 20.43
C LEU A 285 21.78 -5.70 21.22
N ASP A 286 21.76 -6.89 20.63
CA ASP A 286 21.27 -8.12 21.26
C ASP A 286 22.08 -8.46 22.51
N LYS A 287 23.41 -8.37 22.42
CA LYS A 287 24.31 -8.60 23.56
C LYS A 287 24.06 -7.61 24.70
N LEU A 288 23.98 -6.31 24.40
CA LEU A 288 23.72 -5.26 25.39
C LEU A 288 22.30 -5.35 25.99
N SER A 289 21.39 -6.03 25.29
CA SER A 289 20.00 -6.22 25.72
C SER A 289 19.79 -7.39 26.67
N VAL A 290 20.75 -8.32 26.81
CA VAL A 290 20.58 -9.57 27.60
C VAL A 290 20.28 -9.30 29.08
N SER A 291 20.91 -8.27 29.66
CA SER A 291 20.79 -7.93 31.09
C SER A 291 19.68 -6.93 31.40
N LEU A 292 18.93 -6.50 30.38
CA LEU A 292 17.89 -5.48 30.51
C LEU A 292 16.54 -6.07 30.89
N THR A 293 15.78 -5.31 31.67
CA THR A 293 14.38 -5.58 32.02
C THR A 293 13.45 -5.31 30.86
N GLY A 294 12.20 -5.79 30.94
CA GLY A 294 11.19 -5.53 29.91
C GLY A 294 10.95 -4.03 29.68
N GLU A 295 10.89 -3.22 30.74
CA GLU A 295 10.71 -1.76 30.65
C GLU A 295 11.88 -1.09 29.92
N GLU A 296 13.10 -1.57 30.14
CA GLU A 296 14.30 -1.03 29.47
C GLU A 296 14.35 -1.44 27.98
N LEU A 297 13.91 -2.65 27.65
CA LEU A 297 13.75 -3.07 26.26
C LEU A 297 12.67 -2.25 25.53
N GLU A 298 11.57 -1.89 26.20
CA GLU A 298 10.54 -0.99 25.64
C GLU A 298 11.10 0.42 25.37
N ILE A 299 12.05 0.90 26.18
CA ILE A 299 12.74 2.16 25.92
C ILE A 299 13.59 2.06 24.65
N ILE A 300 14.36 0.97 24.49
CA ILE A 300 15.13 0.72 23.26
C ILE A 300 14.19 0.68 22.04
N GLU A 301 13.07 -0.03 22.15
CA GLU A 301 12.09 -0.12 21.06
C GLU A 301 11.59 1.27 20.64
N LYS A 302 11.22 2.12 21.59
CA LYS A 302 10.80 3.51 21.32
C LYS A 302 11.91 4.33 20.67
N LEU A 303 13.16 4.19 21.10
CA LEU A 303 14.30 4.87 20.50
C LEU A 303 14.55 4.38 19.06
N TYR A 304 14.43 3.08 18.83
CA TYR A 304 14.59 2.45 17.52
C TYR A 304 13.51 2.96 16.54
N HIS A 305 12.23 2.93 16.95
CA HIS A 305 11.13 3.48 16.16
C HIS A 305 11.30 4.98 15.90
N ARG A 306 11.74 5.73 16.91
CA ARG A 306 11.99 7.17 16.74
C ARG A 306 13.08 7.45 15.72
N ALA A 307 14.16 6.67 15.72
CA ALA A 307 15.20 6.78 14.71
C ALA A 307 14.67 6.43 13.31
N MET A 308 13.82 5.40 13.16
CA MET A 308 13.16 5.08 11.89
C MET A 308 12.27 6.22 11.36
N GLU A 309 11.52 6.90 12.24
CA GLU A 309 10.75 8.09 11.85
C GLU A 309 11.66 9.21 11.36
N LEU A 310 12.77 9.46 12.06
CA LEU A 310 13.74 10.50 11.71
C LEU A 310 14.48 10.21 10.40
N GLU A 311 14.76 8.94 10.10
CA GLU A 311 15.26 8.49 8.79
C GLU A 311 14.28 8.85 7.66
N ILE A 312 12.99 8.54 7.84
CA ILE A 312 11.94 8.88 6.85
C ILE A 312 11.82 10.40 6.69
N GLU A 313 11.87 11.15 7.80
CA GLU A 313 11.89 12.61 7.76
C GLU A 313 13.12 13.14 7.00
N PHE A 314 14.29 12.54 7.17
CA PHE A 314 15.51 12.92 6.47
C PHE A 314 15.40 12.68 4.95
N TYR A 315 14.87 11.55 4.51
CA TYR A 315 14.64 11.30 3.08
C TYR A 315 13.57 12.21 2.47
N ASN A 316 12.51 12.51 3.21
CA ASN A 316 11.46 13.43 2.75
C ASN A 316 11.91 14.90 2.72
N ALA A 317 12.90 15.28 3.54
CA ALA A 317 13.44 16.64 3.56
C ALA A 317 14.35 16.94 2.37
N GLN A 318 14.71 15.94 1.55
CA GLN A 318 15.52 16.16 0.36
C GLN A 318 14.71 16.92 -0.70
N PRO A 319 15.28 17.96 -1.33
CA PRO A 319 14.54 18.75 -2.31
C PRO A 319 14.26 17.93 -3.57
N ILE A 320 13.01 17.91 -4.01
CA ILE A 320 12.59 17.22 -5.23
C ILE A 320 12.17 18.28 -6.24
N VAL A 321 12.93 18.39 -7.33
CA VAL A 321 12.69 19.41 -8.38
C VAL A 321 11.87 18.86 -9.55
N GLN A 322 11.96 17.54 -9.76
CA GLN A 322 11.22 16.82 -10.80
C GLN A 322 9.85 16.36 -10.29
N PRO A 323 8.82 16.25 -11.14
CA PRO A 323 7.56 15.63 -10.75
C PRO A 323 7.76 14.15 -10.39
N VAL A 324 7.25 13.72 -9.24
CA VAL A 324 7.33 12.33 -8.76
C VAL A 324 5.97 11.88 -8.31
N VAL A 325 5.56 10.69 -8.75
CA VAL A 325 4.36 10.02 -8.23
C VAL A 325 4.82 8.96 -7.25
N VAL A 326 4.38 9.07 -6.00
CA VAL A 326 4.65 8.09 -4.95
C VAL A 326 3.35 7.63 -4.31
N PRO A 327 3.30 6.40 -3.76
CA PRO A 327 2.22 5.99 -2.87
C PRO A 327 2.03 7.03 -1.76
N PHE A 328 0.78 7.36 -1.48
CA PHE A 328 0.48 8.40 -0.50
C PHE A 328 0.84 7.93 0.91
N THR A 329 1.80 8.62 1.55
CA THR A 329 2.35 8.22 2.87
C THR A 329 1.95 9.16 4.01
N LYS A 330 1.65 10.45 3.75
CA LYS A 330 1.25 11.43 4.78
C LYS A 330 0.34 12.54 4.24
N LEU A 331 -0.63 12.95 5.07
CA LEU A 331 -1.74 13.87 4.76
C LEU A 331 -1.46 15.37 4.98
N ASP A 332 -0.23 15.74 5.31
CA ASP A 332 0.01 16.96 6.10
C ASP A 332 0.70 18.10 5.32
N ASP A 333 0.90 17.93 4.02
CA ASP A 333 1.54 18.95 3.17
C ASP A 333 0.58 19.43 2.09
N ALA A 334 0.13 20.68 2.23
CA ALA A 334 -0.80 21.33 1.32
C ALA A 334 -0.19 21.62 -0.07
N THR A 335 1.14 21.47 -0.23
CA THR A 335 1.80 21.61 -1.53
C THR A 335 1.69 20.33 -2.37
N ASN A 336 1.45 19.17 -1.75
CA ASN A 336 1.30 17.92 -2.46
C ASN A 336 -0.06 17.88 -3.20
N HIS A 337 -0.02 17.46 -4.46
CA HIS A 337 -1.23 17.18 -5.22
C HIS A 337 -1.63 15.71 -5.02
N LEU A 338 -2.78 15.47 -4.39
CA LEU A 338 -3.28 14.12 -4.15
C LEU A 338 -4.22 13.72 -5.28
N ALA A 339 -3.89 12.70 -6.06
CA ALA A 339 -4.82 12.11 -7.02
C ALA A 339 -5.40 10.80 -6.47
N ILE A 340 -6.71 10.74 -6.30
CA ILE A 340 -7.45 9.53 -5.94
C ILE A 340 -8.05 8.96 -7.23
N PHE A 341 -7.70 7.71 -7.52
CA PHE A 341 -8.32 6.93 -8.59
C PHE A 341 -9.15 5.83 -7.94
N SER A 342 -10.42 5.74 -8.31
CA SER A 342 -11.28 4.64 -7.92
C SER A 342 -11.88 4.01 -9.14
N ASP A 343 -11.74 2.69 -9.25
CA ASP A 343 -12.61 1.93 -10.14
C ASP A 343 -14.08 2.10 -9.71
N PHE A 344 -15.00 2.07 -10.68
CA PHE A 344 -16.43 2.20 -10.43
C PHE A 344 -17.08 0.83 -10.20
N ASP A 345 -16.90 -0.09 -11.13
CA ASP A 345 -17.67 -1.32 -11.21
C ASP A 345 -17.18 -2.35 -10.20
N LEU A 346 -18.07 -2.79 -9.30
CA LEU A 346 -17.77 -3.72 -8.19
C LEU A 346 -16.87 -3.14 -7.09
N THR A 347 -16.19 -2.01 -7.35
CA THR A 347 -15.48 -1.21 -6.35
C THR A 347 -16.39 -0.17 -5.69
N CYS A 348 -17.06 0.68 -6.47
CA CYS A 348 -18.07 1.62 -5.97
C CYS A 348 -19.45 0.98 -5.93
N THR A 349 -19.78 0.18 -6.95
CA THR A 349 -21.09 -0.44 -7.11
C THR A 349 -21.13 -1.85 -6.50
N VAL A 350 -22.31 -2.32 -6.11
CA VAL A 350 -22.51 -3.74 -5.72
C VAL A 350 -22.65 -4.65 -6.93
N LEU A 351 -23.21 -4.11 -8.03
CA LEU A 351 -23.44 -4.83 -9.28
C LEU A 351 -22.73 -4.13 -10.42
N ASP A 352 -22.36 -4.94 -11.41
CA ASP A 352 -21.77 -4.49 -12.67
C ASP A 352 -22.71 -3.55 -13.44
N SER A 353 -22.21 -2.38 -13.84
CA SER A 353 -23.00 -1.35 -14.53
C SER A 353 -23.45 -1.79 -15.92
N SER A 354 -22.69 -2.66 -16.60
CA SER A 354 -23.06 -3.16 -17.93
C SER A 354 -24.32 -4.04 -17.88
N ALA A 355 -24.48 -4.84 -16.83
CA ALA A 355 -25.68 -5.62 -16.58
C ALA A 355 -26.90 -4.74 -16.31
N ILE A 356 -26.70 -3.61 -15.61
CA ILE A 356 -27.76 -2.62 -15.36
C ILE A 356 -28.19 -1.97 -16.68
N LEU A 357 -27.25 -1.53 -17.52
CA LEU A 357 -27.55 -0.95 -18.84
C LEU A 357 -28.29 -1.93 -19.76
N ALA A 358 -27.91 -3.21 -19.75
CA ALA A 358 -28.59 -4.25 -20.51
C ALA A 358 -30.05 -4.45 -20.04
N GLU A 359 -30.29 -4.50 -18.72
CA GLU A 359 -31.65 -4.65 -18.19
C GLU A 359 -32.52 -3.41 -18.49
N ILE A 360 -31.96 -2.19 -18.45
CA ILE A 360 -32.66 -0.98 -18.91
C ILE A 360 -33.07 -1.14 -20.37
N ALA A 361 -32.16 -1.58 -21.24
CA ALA A 361 -32.46 -1.77 -22.66
C ALA A 361 -33.62 -2.77 -22.88
N ILE A 362 -33.61 -3.88 -22.16
CA ILE A 362 -34.66 -4.91 -22.21
C ILE A 362 -36.01 -4.33 -21.75
N LEU A 363 -36.02 -3.57 -20.66
CA LEU A 363 -37.23 -2.93 -20.14
C LEU A 363 -37.76 -1.83 -21.05
N SER A 364 -36.90 -1.03 -21.67
CA SER A 364 -37.30 0.02 -22.62
C SER A 364 -37.91 -0.59 -23.89
N ALA A 365 -37.35 -1.69 -24.40
CA ALA A 365 -37.93 -2.46 -25.50
C ALA A 365 -39.33 -3.01 -25.15
N PHE A 366 -39.52 -3.49 -23.91
CA PHE A 366 -40.81 -3.98 -23.44
C PHE A 366 -41.87 -2.87 -23.34
N LYS A 367 -41.50 -1.67 -22.85
CA LYS A 367 -42.40 -0.51 -22.78
C LYS A 367 -42.81 0.00 -24.17
N ALA A 368 -41.87 0.05 -25.11
CA ALA A 368 -42.15 0.46 -26.48
C ALA A 368 -43.19 -0.47 -27.15
N GLY A 369 -43.05 -1.79 -26.97
CA GLY A 369 -43.98 -2.79 -27.51
C GLY A 369 -45.40 -2.75 -26.93
N GLN A 370 -45.61 -2.15 -25.75
CA GLN A 370 -46.94 -1.96 -25.16
C GLN A 370 -47.62 -0.66 -25.58
N SER A 371 -46.85 0.36 -25.99
CA SER A 371 -47.36 1.71 -26.27
C SER A 371 -48.06 1.88 -27.62
N GLY A 372 -48.01 0.87 -28.50
CA GLY A 372 -48.86 0.79 -29.70
C GLY A 372 -48.68 1.90 -30.75
N THR A 373 -47.61 2.71 -30.69
CA THR A 373 -47.29 3.65 -31.78
C THR A 373 -46.59 2.92 -32.92
N ASP A 374 -47.37 2.64 -33.96
CA ASP A 374 -46.94 2.09 -35.25
C ASP A 374 -45.78 2.90 -35.86
N ASN A 375 -44.61 2.28 -35.92
CA ASN A 375 -43.74 2.40 -37.08
C ASN A 375 -43.03 1.05 -37.28
N MET A 376 -43.36 0.41 -38.40
CA MET A 376 -42.81 -0.85 -38.87
C MET A 376 -41.32 -0.72 -39.22
N SER A 377 -40.46 -0.75 -38.19
CA SER A 377 -39.03 -1.03 -38.36
C SER A 377 -38.54 -1.92 -37.21
N ALA A 378 -38.38 -3.21 -37.50
CA ALA A 378 -37.57 -4.21 -36.79
C ALA A 378 -37.29 -3.94 -35.28
N GLN A 379 -38.32 -3.86 -34.44
CA GLN A 379 -38.13 -3.83 -32.99
C GLN A 379 -37.81 -5.26 -32.50
N ARG A 380 -36.66 -5.44 -31.85
CA ARG A 380 -36.28 -6.73 -31.24
C ARG A 380 -37.19 -7.04 -30.07
N LEU A 381 -37.63 -8.30 -29.96
CA LEU A 381 -38.40 -8.76 -28.81
C LEU A 381 -37.53 -8.71 -27.53
N PRO A 382 -38.11 -8.41 -26.35
CA PRO A 382 -37.36 -8.40 -25.09
C PRO A 382 -36.67 -9.73 -24.76
N SER A 383 -37.25 -10.86 -25.17
CA SER A 383 -36.62 -12.19 -25.06
C SER A 383 -35.36 -12.31 -25.91
N ASP A 384 -35.38 -11.75 -27.12
CA ASP A 384 -34.24 -11.78 -28.03
C ASP A 384 -33.10 -10.89 -27.52
N MET A 385 -33.45 -9.75 -26.90
CA MET A 385 -32.50 -8.86 -26.23
C MET A 385 -31.84 -9.55 -25.04
N ARG A 386 -32.60 -10.24 -24.19
CA ARG A 386 -32.06 -10.99 -23.05
C ARG A 386 -31.16 -12.13 -23.51
N ASN A 387 -31.58 -12.91 -24.50
CA ASN A 387 -30.76 -13.98 -25.08
C ASN A 387 -29.46 -13.42 -25.69
N SER A 388 -29.54 -12.27 -26.37
CA SER A 388 -28.37 -11.58 -26.93
C SER A 388 -27.41 -11.12 -25.83
N TRP A 389 -27.93 -10.56 -24.73
CA TRP A 389 -27.10 -10.17 -23.58
C TRP A 389 -26.44 -11.39 -22.93
N ASP A 390 -27.21 -12.44 -22.65
CA ASP A 390 -26.69 -13.66 -22.03
C ASP A 390 -25.60 -14.33 -22.89
N ALA A 391 -25.76 -14.30 -24.22
CA ALA A 391 -24.76 -14.80 -25.15
C ALA A 391 -23.48 -13.94 -25.14
N LEU A 392 -23.61 -12.61 -25.21
CA LEU A 392 -22.48 -11.68 -25.18
C LEU A 392 -21.72 -11.75 -23.85
N SER A 393 -22.44 -11.80 -22.73
CA SER A 393 -21.86 -11.88 -21.38
C SER A 393 -21.13 -13.20 -21.14
N ARG A 394 -21.71 -14.33 -21.58
CA ARG A 394 -21.04 -15.63 -21.52
C ARG A 394 -19.76 -15.63 -22.36
N GLN A 395 -19.85 -15.14 -23.60
CA GLN A 395 -18.70 -15.08 -24.50
C GLN A 395 -17.59 -14.17 -23.95
N TYR A 396 -17.95 -13.02 -23.37
CA TYR A 396 -16.98 -12.15 -22.69
C TYR A 396 -16.27 -12.89 -21.56
N THR A 397 -17.01 -13.57 -20.70
CA THR A 397 -16.46 -14.28 -19.52
C THR A 397 -15.46 -15.35 -19.95
N GLU A 398 -15.85 -16.20 -20.91
CA GLU A 398 -15.00 -17.29 -21.43
C GLU A 398 -13.73 -16.75 -22.10
N GLU A 399 -13.85 -15.72 -22.94
CA GLU A 399 -12.70 -15.15 -23.65
C GLU A 399 -11.81 -14.31 -22.73
N HIS A 400 -12.37 -13.65 -21.72
CA HIS A 400 -11.61 -12.91 -20.71
C HIS A 400 -10.76 -13.89 -19.88
N GLU A 401 -11.33 -15.00 -19.41
CA GLU A 401 -10.58 -16.05 -18.71
C GLU A 401 -9.41 -16.56 -19.57
N GLN A 402 -9.67 -16.89 -20.84
CA GLN A 402 -8.62 -17.31 -21.77
C GLN A 402 -7.55 -16.22 -21.99
N CYS A 403 -7.97 -14.95 -22.08
CA CYS A 403 -7.05 -13.83 -22.21
C CYS A 403 -6.15 -13.75 -20.97
N ILE A 404 -6.71 -13.72 -19.76
CA ILE A 404 -5.92 -13.67 -18.52
C ILE A 404 -5.00 -14.87 -18.37
N GLU A 405 -5.46 -16.09 -18.67
CA GLU A 405 -4.63 -17.29 -18.66
C GLU A 405 -3.45 -17.21 -19.65
N SER A 406 -3.65 -16.59 -20.81
CA SER A 406 -2.57 -16.39 -21.79
C SER A 406 -1.55 -15.32 -21.36
N LEU A 407 -1.96 -14.34 -20.55
CA LEU A 407 -1.12 -13.24 -20.09
C LEU A 407 -0.32 -13.59 -18.83
N LEU A 408 -0.85 -14.48 -17.99
CA LEU A 408 -0.21 -14.89 -16.76
C LEU A 408 0.74 -16.07 -17.02
N PRO A 409 2.07 -15.89 -16.84
CA PRO A 409 3.01 -16.98 -16.99
C PRO A 409 2.71 -18.10 -16.00
N SER A 410 2.90 -19.36 -16.43
CA SER A 410 2.69 -20.55 -15.58
C SER A 410 3.75 -20.70 -14.49
N GLU A 411 4.90 -20.05 -14.66
CA GLU A 411 6.00 -20.05 -13.69
C GLU A 411 6.09 -18.71 -12.97
N GLN A 412 6.54 -18.76 -11.70
CA GLN A 412 6.81 -17.56 -10.93
C GLN A 412 7.92 -16.73 -11.61
N ALA A 413 7.64 -15.46 -11.88
CA ALA A 413 8.60 -14.55 -12.48
C ALA A 413 9.85 -14.42 -11.58
N LYS A 414 11.04 -14.63 -12.17
CA LYS A 414 12.33 -14.48 -11.47
C LYS A 414 12.83 -13.03 -11.44
N ALA A 415 12.31 -12.21 -12.34
CA ALA A 415 12.62 -10.78 -12.47
C ALA A 415 11.39 -10.03 -12.99
N PHE A 416 11.34 -8.72 -12.74
CA PHE A 416 10.32 -7.85 -13.30
C PHE A 416 10.62 -7.55 -14.78
N ASP A 417 9.66 -7.84 -15.67
CA ASP A 417 9.76 -7.57 -17.10
C ASP A 417 8.72 -6.50 -17.49
N TYR A 418 9.18 -5.24 -17.54
CA TYR A 418 8.33 -4.09 -17.86
C TYR A 418 7.80 -4.15 -19.31
N GLU A 419 8.63 -4.58 -20.27
CA GLU A 419 8.20 -4.64 -21.66
C GLU A 419 7.12 -5.70 -21.87
N SER A 420 7.29 -6.86 -21.26
CA SER A 420 6.28 -7.93 -21.28
C SER A 420 5.00 -7.48 -20.58
N LEU A 421 5.11 -6.81 -19.42
CA LEU A 421 3.94 -6.22 -18.75
C LEU A 421 3.20 -5.24 -19.67
N CYS A 422 3.89 -4.30 -20.32
CA CYS A 422 3.29 -3.36 -21.27
C CYS A 422 2.60 -4.08 -22.43
N LYS A 423 3.27 -5.05 -23.06
CA LYS A 423 2.68 -5.84 -24.16
C LYS A 423 1.44 -6.62 -23.71
N ASN A 424 1.49 -7.22 -22.53
CA ASN A 424 0.37 -7.97 -21.97
C ASN A 424 -0.83 -7.05 -21.64
N LEU A 425 -0.55 -5.86 -21.11
CA LEU A 425 -1.54 -4.81 -20.88
C LEU A 425 -2.15 -4.29 -22.20
N GLU A 426 -1.36 -4.13 -23.26
CA GLU A 426 -1.87 -3.80 -24.60
C GLU A 426 -2.78 -4.91 -25.17
N GLN A 427 -2.41 -6.17 -24.97
CA GLN A 427 -3.23 -7.31 -25.38
C GLN A 427 -4.58 -7.33 -24.65
N LEU A 428 -4.59 -7.11 -23.34
CA LEU A 428 -5.81 -6.98 -22.55
C LEU A 428 -6.66 -5.78 -23.03
N SER A 429 -6.05 -4.63 -23.29
CA SER A 429 -6.74 -3.46 -23.86
C SER A 429 -7.38 -3.77 -25.22
N ASN A 430 -6.68 -4.50 -26.09
CA ASN A 430 -7.21 -4.90 -27.39
C ASN A 430 -8.33 -5.94 -27.28
N PHE A 431 -8.28 -6.82 -26.29
CA PHE A 431 -9.40 -7.70 -25.96
C PHE A 431 -10.63 -6.87 -25.57
N GLU A 432 -10.50 -5.96 -24.61
CA GLU A 432 -11.60 -5.10 -24.15
C GLU A 432 -12.17 -4.21 -25.27
N LYS A 433 -11.34 -3.68 -26.17
CA LYS A 433 -11.82 -2.93 -27.34
C LYS A 433 -12.69 -3.81 -28.25
N ARG A 434 -12.28 -5.05 -28.51
CA ARG A 434 -13.04 -5.98 -29.36
C ARG A 434 -14.36 -6.40 -28.71
N THR A 435 -14.36 -6.64 -27.39
CA THR A 435 -15.58 -7.01 -26.65
C THR A 435 -16.59 -5.86 -26.68
N ASN A 436 -16.14 -4.63 -26.44
CA ASN A 436 -16.95 -3.42 -26.54
C ASN A 436 -17.52 -3.21 -27.95
N CYS A 437 -16.71 -3.39 -29.00
CA CYS A 437 -17.20 -3.32 -30.38
C CYS A 437 -18.35 -4.30 -30.66
N ARG A 438 -18.28 -5.55 -30.16
CA ARG A 438 -19.36 -6.54 -30.34
C ARG A 438 -20.66 -6.08 -29.70
N VAL A 439 -20.61 -5.46 -28.52
CA VAL A 439 -21.81 -4.92 -27.87
C VAL A 439 -22.42 -3.79 -28.70
N ILE A 440 -21.58 -2.89 -29.24
CA ILE A 440 -22.03 -1.80 -30.12
C ILE A 440 -22.68 -2.35 -31.40
N GLU A 441 -22.00 -3.30 -32.07
CA GLU A 441 -22.47 -3.93 -33.31
C GLU A 441 -23.76 -4.73 -33.10
N SER A 442 -23.91 -5.37 -31.94
CA SER A 442 -25.14 -6.06 -31.58
C SER A 442 -26.35 -5.13 -31.54
N GLY A 443 -26.14 -3.83 -31.33
CA GLY A 443 -27.20 -2.84 -31.15
C GLY A 443 -28.01 -3.04 -29.88
N LEU A 444 -27.54 -3.85 -28.91
CA LEU A 444 -28.24 -4.16 -27.67
C LEU A 444 -28.63 -2.91 -26.88
N LEU A 445 -27.79 -1.88 -26.88
CA LEU A 445 -28.04 -0.64 -26.14
C LEU A 445 -28.75 0.44 -26.96
N LYS A 446 -29.14 0.15 -28.21
CA LYS A 446 -29.84 1.14 -29.06
C LYS A 446 -31.24 1.41 -28.52
N GLY A 447 -31.60 2.69 -28.46
CA GLY A 447 -32.93 3.14 -28.05
C GLY A 447 -33.13 3.31 -26.54
N ILE A 448 -32.06 3.16 -25.74
CA ILE A 448 -32.11 3.56 -24.33
C ILE A 448 -32.24 5.08 -24.23
N HIS A 449 -33.19 5.55 -23.43
CA HIS A 449 -33.36 6.98 -23.16
C HIS A 449 -32.47 7.44 -22.01
N LEU A 450 -31.89 8.64 -22.14
CA LEU A 450 -31.02 9.24 -21.12
C LEU A 450 -31.69 9.32 -19.74
N GLU A 451 -32.99 9.61 -19.69
CA GLU A 451 -33.73 9.69 -18.42
C GLU A 451 -33.89 8.32 -17.75
N ASP A 452 -33.97 7.24 -18.53
CA ASP A 452 -33.99 5.88 -17.98
C ASP A 452 -32.62 5.51 -17.39
N ILE A 453 -31.52 5.92 -18.03
CA ILE A 453 -30.14 5.77 -17.52
C ILE A 453 -29.97 6.52 -16.21
N LYS A 454 -30.32 7.81 -16.18
CA LYS A 454 -30.19 8.64 -14.98
C LYS A 454 -30.97 8.04 -13.82
N ARG A 455 -32.24 7.68 -14.04
CA ARG A 455 -33.08 7.05 -13.02
C ARG A 455 -32.49 5.72 -12.53
N ALA A 456 -31.93 4.91 -13.41
CA ALA A 456 -31.28 3.66 -12.99
C ALA A 456 -30.05 3.92 -12.12
N GLY A 457 -29.21 4.90 -12.48
CA GLY A 457 -28.08 5.29 -11.67
C GLY A 457 -28.50 5.80 -10.29
N GLU A 458 -29.56 6.63 -10.19
CA GLU A 458 -30.08 7.10 -8.88
C GLU A 458 -30.49 5.96 -7.92
N HIS A 459 -30.90 4.82 -8.47
CA HIS A 459 -31.30 3.63 -7.73
C HIS A 459 -30.19 2.57 -7.64
N LEU A 460 -29.01 2.88 -8.17
CA LEU A 460 -27.87 1.98 -8.17
C LEU A 460 -27.35 1.84 -6.73
N VAL A 461 -27.18 0.59 -6.30
CA VAL A 461 -26.70 0.28 -4.97
C VAL A 461 -25.17 0.39 -4.96
N LEU A 462 -24.67 1.35 -4.20
CA LEU A 462 -23.23 1.51 -3.94
C LEU A 462 -22.81 0.65 -2.75
N GLN A 463 -21.52 0.32 -2.69
CA GLN A 463 -20.89 -0.32 -1.54
C GLN A 463 -21.03 0.56 -0.29
N ASP A 464 -21.12 -0.07 0.88
CA ASP A 464 -21.24 0.64 2.17
C ASP A 464 -20.07 1.61 2.38
N GLY A 465 -20.38 2.88 2.68
CA GLY A 465 -19.36 3.91 2.92
C GLY A 465 -18.80 4.58 1.65
N CYS A 466 -19.12 4.08 0.45
CA CYS A 466 -18.62 4.62 -0.82
C CYS A 466 -19.04 6.09 -1.01
N ARG A 467 -20.34 6.37 -0.84
CA ARG A 467 -20.88 7.72 -0.97
C ARG A 467 -20.28 8.67 0.06
N GLU A 468 -20.21 8.25 1.32
CA GLU A 468 -19.64 9.04 2.40
C GLU A 468 -18.16 9.35 2.17
N PHE A 469 -17.40 8.42 1.59
CA PHE A 469 -16.00 8.60 1.24
C PHE A 469 -15.84 9.74 0.22
N PHE A 470 -16.48 9.63 -0.95
CA PHE A 470 -16.37 10.66 -2.00
C PHE A 470 -16.92 12.02 -1.54
N GLN A 471 -18.02 12.04 -0.77
CA GLN A 471 -18.52 13.27 -0.18
C GLN A 471 -17.52 13.92 0.78
N LYS A 472 -16.79 13.15 1.58
CA LYS A 472 -15.73 13.68 2.46
C LYS A 472 -14.55 14.22 1.67
N VAL A 473 -14.10 13.48 0.66
CA VAL A 473 -13.02 13.90 -0.25
C VAL A 473 -13.37 15.22 -0.94
N LEU A 474 -14.57 15.32 -1.52
CA LEU A 474 -15.01 16.54 -2.20
C LEU A 474 -15.12 17.74 -1.25
N LYS A 475 -15.53 17.53 0.00
CA LYS A 475 -15.57 18.60 1.03
C LYS A 475 -14.19 19.14 1.40
N ILE A 476 -13.14 18.33 1.27
CA ILE A 476 -11.77 18.72 1.61
C ILE A 476 -10.90 18.96 0.37
N LYS A 477 -11.50 18.89 -0.84
CA LYS A 477 -10.82 18.95 -2.14
C LYS A 477 -9.89 20.16 -2.24
N GLU A 478 -10.45 21.35 -2.03
CA GLU A 478 -9.70 22.62 -2.10
C GLU A 478 -8.67 22.77 -0.98
N LYS A 479 -8.98 22.25 0.22
CA LYS A 479 -8.09 22.35 1.38
C LYS A 479 -6.82 21.50 1.21
N LEU A 480 -6.94 20.34 0.59
CA LEU A 480 -5.88 19.33 0.50
C LEU A 480 -5.36 19.13 -0.92
N ASN A 481 -5.72 20.03 -1.86
CA ASN A 481 -5.30 19.96 -3.27
C ASN A 481 -5.50 18.54 -3.86
N VAL A 482 -6.71 18.01 -3.68
CA VAL A 482 -7.06 16.64 -4.07
C VAL A 482 -7.78 16.65 -5.40
N ASP A 483 -7.41 15.78 -6.32
CA ASP A 483 -8.25 15.39 -7.44
C ASP A 483 -8.78 13.98 -7.24
N CYS A 484 -10.01 13.76 -7.70
CA CYS A 484 -10.71 12.51 -7.54
C CYS A 484 -11.28 12.09 -8.89
N HIS A 485 -10.76 10.97 -9.38
CA HIS A 485 -11.11 10.39 -10.66
C HIS A 485 -11.80 9.05 -10.43
N ILE A 486 -12.96 8.88 -11.03
CA ILE A 486 -13.59 7.57 -11.16
C ILE A 486 -13.20 7.00 -12.52
N LEU A 487 -12.55 5.85 -12.49
CA LEU A 487 -12.23 5.04 -13.66
C LEU A 487 -13.40 4.10 -13.88
N SER A 488 -13.92 4.02 -15.10
CA SER A 488 -14.94 3.05 -15.43
C SER A 488 -14.78 2.59 -16.87
N TYR A 489 -15.12 1.33 -17.12
CA TYR A 489 -15.36 0.83 -18.47
C TYR A 489 -16.85 0.91 -18.84
N CYS A 490 -17.68 1.48 -17.97
CA CYS A 490 -19.09 1.73 -18.22
C CYS A 490 -19.22 2.66 -19.42
N TRP A 491 -20.01 2.28 -20.41
CA TRP A 491 -20.26 3.10 -21.61
C TRP A 491 -21.11 4.35 -21.35
N CYS A 492 -21.22 4.82 -20.10
CA CYS A 492 -22.13 5.90 -19.74
C CYS A 492 -21.74 6.65 -18.45
N ALA A 493 -20.97 7.74 -18.60
CA ALA A 493 -20.69 8.67 -17.51
C ALA A 493 -21.96 9.23 -16.83
N ASP A 494 -23.09 9.37 -17.53
CA ASP A 494 -24.35 9.84 -16.93
C ASP A 494 -24.92 8.87 -15.87
N LEU A 495 -24.75 7.56 -16.07
CA LEU A 495 -25.14 6.54 -15.09
C LEU A 495 -24.31 6.70 -13.81
N ILE A 496 -23.01 6.92 -13.96
CA ILE A 496 -22.08 7.11 -12.84
C ILE A 496 -22.43 8.38 -12.09
N ARG A 497 -22.57 9.52 -12.77
CA ARG A 497 -22.94 10.79 -12.12
C ARG A 497 -24.26 10.68 -11.35
N SER A 498 -25.28 10.05 -11.95
CA SER A 498 -26.57 9.92 -11.28
C SER A 498 -26.54 8.92 -10.11
N SER A 499 -25.61 7.96 -10.11
CA SER A 499 -25.36 7.08 -8.96
C SER A 499 -24.86 7.80 -7.72
N PHE A 500 -24.33 9.03 -7.88
CA PHE A 500 -23.92 9.89 -6.79
C PHE A 500 -24.81 11.13 -6.58
N SER A 501 -25.80 11.40 -7.45
CA SER A 501 -26.59 12.64 -7.42
C SER A 501 -27.64 12.72 -6.30
N SER A 502 -28.03 11.59 -5.68
CA SER A 502 -28.94 11.56 -4.51
C SER A 502 -28.26 12.08 -3.23
N GLY A 503 -27.95 13.38 -3.21
CA GLY A 503 -27.21 14.07 -2.16
C GLY A 503 -26.26 15.09 -2.78
N SER A 504 -26.72 16.34 -2.86
CA SER A 504 -26.07 17.50 -3.49
C SER A 504 -24.58 17.66 -3.13
N THR A 505 -23.65 17.11 -3.92
CA THR A 505 -22.24 17.56 -3.99
C THR A 505 -21.38 16.91 -5.08
N VAL A 506 -21.87 15.90 -5.83
CA VAL A 506 -20.99 14.97 -6.56
C VAL A 506 -20.88 15.25 -8.08
N GLU A 507 -21.39 16.39 -8.56
CA GLU A 507 -21.25 16.81 -9.97
C GLU A 507 -19.79 17.12 -10.38
N HIS A 508 -18.86 17.19 -9.41
CA HIS A 508 -17.45 17.53 -9.61
C HIS A 508 -16.49 16.33 -9.64
N LEU A 509 -16.99 15.09 -9.71
CA LEU A 509 -16.13 13.94 -9.96
C LEU A 509 -15.70 13.91 -11.42
N ASP A 510 -14.40 13.79 -11.64
CA ASP A 510 -13.86 13.55 -12.96
C ASP A 510 -14.07 12.07 -13.31
N ILE A 511 -14.68 11.80 -14.45
CA ILE A 511 -14.97 10.45 -14.91
C ILE A 511 -14.11 10.18 -16.13
N ILE A 512 -13.28 9.16 -16.03
CA ILE A 512 -12.38 8.72 -17.09
C ILE A 512 -12.94 7.40 -17.62
N ASP A 513 -13.56 7.48 -18.81
CA ASP A 513 -14.10 6.36 -19.60
C ASP A 513 -13.05 5.78 -20.57
#